data_AF-A0A7S4IH76-F1
#
_entry.id   AF-A0A7S4IH76-F1
#
_cell.length_a   1.000
_cell.length_b   1.000
_cell.length_c   1.000
_cell.angle_alpha   90.00
_cell.angle_beta   90.00
_cell.angle_gamma   90.00
#
_symmetry.space_group_name_H-M   'P 1'
#
loop_
_entity.id
_entity.type
_entity.pdbx_description
1 polymer ?
#
loop_
_entity_poly.entity_id
_entity_poly.type
_entity_poly.pdbx_seq_one_letter_code
_entity_poly.pdbx_strand_id
1 'polypeptide(L)'
;GNDRGTQYRSGFYWYDEEQKALIEASRDAYQKALEAAGKGRSITTEVAAAADYEQYGGLWYYGESYHQQYLAKPGARPYCSAQPQSVSLPPFESWAPAGLEHHAPKLPEAFWKTHAPGAGCRVVAAPNEPIEFIDLSKM
;
A
#
# COMPACT_ATOMS: atom_id res chain seq x y z
N GLY A 1 -12.57 9.24 -4.44
CA GLY A 1 -12.22 9.29 -5.86
C GLY A 1 -13.51 9.33 -6.66
N ASN A 2 -13.52 8.69 -7.83
CA ASN A 2 -14.73 8.54 -8.64
C ASN A 2 -15.65 7.43 -8.10
N ASP A 3 -15.09 6.42 -7.44
CA ASP A 3 -15.84 5.36 -6.79
C ASP A 3 -16.45 5.85 -5.47
N ARG A 4 -17.75 5.59 -5.26
CA ARG A 4 -18.55 6.07 -4.12
C ARG A 4 -19.36 4.94 -3.50
N GLY A 5 -19.25 4.81 -2.18
CA GLY A 5 -19.92 3.80 -1.38
C GLY A 5 -18.97 3.17 -0.35
N THR A 6 -19.54 2.52 0.67
CA THR A 6 -18.79 1.92 1.80
C THR A 6 -17.87 0.78 1.38
N GLN A 7 -18.14 0.14 0.23
CA GLN A 7 -17.32 -0.89 -0.38
C GLN A 7 -15.98 -0.39 -0.94
N TYR A 8 -15.78 0.94 -1.04
CA TYR A 8 -14.56 1.57 -1.57
C TYR A 8 -13.74 2.27 -0.49
N ARG A 9 -13.96 1.95 0.79
CA ARG A 9 -13.20 2.54 1.91
C ARG A 9 -11.76 2.01 1.95
N SER A 10 -10.87 2.80 2.55
CA SER A 10 -9.49 2.38 2.85
C SER A 10 -9.48 1.45 4.06
N GLY A 11 -8.73 0.35 4.01
CA GLY A 11 -8.62 -0.60 5.13
C GLY A 11 -7.34 -1.44 5.09
N PHE A 12 -6.82 -1.74 6.27
CA PHE A 12 -5.78 -2.72 6.52
C PHE A 12 -6.30 -3.80 7.48
N TYR A 13 -6.09 -5.06 7.11
CA TYR A 13 -6.48 -6.22 7.92
C TYR A 13 -5.24 -7.05 8.23
N TRP A 14 -4.81 -7.06 9.49
CA TRP A 14 -3.53 -7.64 9.93
C TRP A 14 -3.72 -9.05 10.52
N TYR A 15 -2.68 -9.88 10.39
CA TYR A 15 -2.66 -11.26 10.91
C TYR A 15 -1.87 -11.41 12.21
N ASP A 16 -0.95 -10.49 12.47
CA ASP A 16 -0.07 -10.51 13.64
C ASP A 16 0.17 -9.10 14.19
N GLU A 17 0.73 -9.02 15.40
CA GLU A 17 0.99 -7.75 16.08
C GLU A 17 2.13 -6.94 15.44
N GLU A 18 3.08 -7.57 14.73
CA GLU A 18 4.13 -6.83 14.03
C GLU A 18 3.53 -6.02 12.87
N GLN A 19 2.64 -6.63 12.08
CA GLN A 19 1.90 -5.95 11.02
C GLN A 19 1.07 -4.80 11.57
N LYS A 20 0.33 -5.04 12.65
CA LYS A 20 -0.48 -3.99 13.31
C LYS A 20 0.39 -2.81 13.71
N ALA A 21 1.51 -3.06 14.40
CA ALA A 21 2.43 -2.02 14.85
C ALA A 21 2.98 -1.21 13.66
N LEU A 22 3.35 -1.87 12.56
CA LEU A 22 3.81 -1.21 11.34
C LEU A 22 2.71 -0.40 10.64
N ILE A 23 1.49 -0.92 10.57
CA ILE A 23 0.33 -0.22 9.98
C ILE A 23 0.03 1.06 10.76
N GLU A 24 -0.03 0.97 12.09
CA GLU A 24 -0.31 2.12 12.96
C GLU A 24 0.81 3.16 12.87
N ALA A 25 2.07 2.73 12.97
CA ALA A 25 3.22 3.62 12.88
C ALA A 25 3.33 4.32 11.51
N SER A 26 3.14 3.57 10.42
CA SER A 26 3.17 4.11 9.06
C SER A 26 2.01 5.08 8.81
N ARG A 27 0.79 4.77 9.30
CA ARG A 27 -0.36 5.68 9.23
C ARG A 27 -0.04 7.01 9.90
N ASP A 28 0.51 6.96 11.12
CA ASP A 28 0.78 8.17 11.90
C ASP A 28 1.91 9.02 11.29
N ALA A 29 2.95 8.36 10.77
CA ALA A 29 4.02 9.04 10.02
C ALA A 29 3.51 9.64 8.72
N TYR A 30 2.65 8.93 7.99
CA TYR A 30 2.09 9.42 6.74
C TYR A 30 1.10 10.56 6.94
N GLN A 31 0.31 10.54 8.02
CA GLN A 31 -0.56 11.65 8.40
C GLN A 31 0.24 12.95 8.52
N LYS A 32 1.38 12.92 9.22
CA LYS A 32 2.28 14.07 9.37
C LYS A 32 2.85 14.52 8.01
N ALA A 33 3.23 13.58 7.15
CA ALA A 33 3.73 13.88 5.81
C ALA A 33 2.65 14.55 4.92
N LEU A 34 1.40 14.06 4.99
CA LEU A 34 0.27 14.65 4.29
C LEU A 34 -0.02 16.08 4.78
N GLU A 35 0.01 16.31 6.10
CA GLU A 35 -0.16 17.63 6.69
C GLU A 35 0.94 18.60 6.22
N ALA A 36 2.20 18.18 6.28
CA ALA A 36 3.34 18.98 5.81
C ALA A 36 3.24 19.30 4.30
N ALA A 37 2.64 18.42 3.51
CA ALA A 37 2.39 18.64 2.08
C ALA A 37 1.12 19.46 1.78
N GLY A 38 0.44 20.01 2.79
CA GLY A 38 -0.80 20.77 2.64
C GLY A 38 -2.03 19.91 2.29
N LYS A 39 -1.94 18.59 2.48
CA LYS A 39 -3.00 17.59 2.23
C LYS A 39 -3.66 17.12 3.52
N GLY A 40 -3.93 18.05 4.44
CA GLY A 40 -4.34 17.82 5.83
C GLY A 40 -5.72 17.20 6.06
N ARG A 41 -6.22 16.35 5.16
CA ARG A 41 -7.35 15.47 5.48
C ARG A 41 -6.84 14.36 6.39
N SER A 42 -7.57 14.12 7.46
CA SER A 42 -7.29 12.98 8.35
C SER A 42 -7.45 11.67 7.57
N ILE A 43 -6.50 10.75 7.76
CA ILE A 43 -6.55 9.40 7.21
C ILE A 43 -7.73 8.66 7.85
N THR A 44 -8.62 8.14 7.01
CA THR A 44 -9.82 7.39 7.43
C THR A 44 -9.65 5.88 7.28
N THR A 45 -8.40 5.39 7.23
CA THR A 45 -8.11 3.96 7.03
C THR A 45 -8.56 3.15 8.24
N GLU A 46 -9.41 2.15 7.99
CA GLU A 46 -9.78 1.13 8.96
C GLU A 46 -8.56 0.24 9.26
N VAL A 47 -8.32 -0.08 10.53
CA VAL A 47 -7.26 -1.01 10.95
C VAL A 47 -7.91 -2.04 11.88
N ALA A 48 -8.00 -3.29 11.44
CA ALA A 48 -8.70 -4.35 12.15
C ALA A 48 -7.94 -5.68 12.05
N ALA A 49 -8.15 -6.59 13.01
CA ALA A 49 -7.57 -7.92 12.89
C ALA A 49 -8.28 -8.68 11.77
N ALA A 50 -7.54 -9.41 10.95
CA ALA A 50 -8.12 -10.33 9.98
C ALA A 50 -9.00 -11.39 10.69
N ALA A 51 -8.67 -11.73 11.94
CA ALA A 51 -9.45 -12.65 12.79
C ALA A 51 -10.80 -12.08 13.27
N ASP A 52 -11.02 -10.76 13.23
CA ASP A 52 -12.27 -10.12 13.67
C ASP A 52 -13.40 -10.27 12.64
N TYR A 53 -13.20 -11.09 11.62
CA TYR A 53 -14.08 -11.23 10.48
C TYR A 53 -15.52 -11.61 10.79
N GLU A 54 -15.78 -12.29 11.91
CA GLU A 54 -17.14 -12.62 12.34
C GLU A 54 -17.96 -11.36 12.60
N GLN A 55 -17.31 -10.28 13.06
CA GLN A 55 -17.92 -8.96 13.21
C GLN A 55 -18.34 -8.34 11.85
N TYR A 56 -17.69 -8.77 10.77
CA TYR A 56 -17.87 -8.22 9.41
C TYR A 56 -18.58 -9.19 8.46
N GLY A 57 -19.12 -10.30 8.97
CA GLY A 57 -19.91 -11.27 8.19
C GLY A 57 -19.11 -12.36 7.47
N GLY A 58 -17.83 -12.58 7.81
CA GLY A 58 -17.00 -13.69 7.29
C GLY A 58 -15.56 -13.28 6.93
N LEU A 59 -14.62 -14.24 6.98
CA LEU A 59 -13.15 -14.02 6.87
C LEU A 59 -12.72 -13.28 5.62
N TRP A 60 -13.19 -13.75 4.48
CA TRP A 60 -12.89 -13.17 3.18
C TRP A 60 -13.74 -13.89 2.13
N TYR A 61 -14.46 -13.15 1.30
CA TYR A 61 -15.20 -13.72 0.18
C TYR A 61 -14.48 -13.41 -1.12
N TYR A 62 -14.14 -14.44 -1.88
CA TYR A 62 -13.60 -14.25 -3.23
C TYR A 62 -14.63 -13.55 -4.11
N GLY A 63 -14.23 -12.47 -4.77
CA GLY A 63 -15.00 -11.93 -5.89
C GLY A 63 -15.09 -12.95 -7.04
N GLU A 64 -16.07 -12.77 -7.92
CA GLU A 64 -16.30 -13.67 -9.05
C GLU A 64 -15.04 -13.86 -9.91
N SER A 65 -14.94 -15.00 -10.58
CA SER A 65 -13.79 -15.36 -11.45
C SER A 65 -13.48 -14.29 -12.51
N TYR A 66 -14.50 -13.55 -12.95
CA TYR A 66 -14.35 -12.39 -13.83
C TYR A 66 -13.42 -11.32 -13.25
N HIS A 67 -13.52 -11.00 -11.95
CA HIS A 67 -12.73 -9.97 -11.27
C HIS A 67 -11.28 -10.38 -11.00
N GLN A 68 -11.04 -11.68 -10.85
CA GLN A 68 -9.70 -12.21 -10.57
C GLN A 68 -8.75 -11.90 -11.73
N GLN A 69 -7.64 -11.21 -11.43
CA GLN A 69 -6.63 -10.74 -12.38
C GLN A 69 -7.21 -9.96 -13.57
N TYR A 70 -8.35 -9.27 -13.39
CA TYR A 70 -9.08 -8.62 -14.48
C TYR A 70 -8.19 -7.71 -15.34
N LEU A 71 -7.36 -6.87 -14.72
CA LEU A 71 -6.49 -5.92 -15.45
C LEU A 71 -5.37 -6.59 -16.28
N ALA A 72 -5.05 -7.86 -16.01
CA ALA A 72 -4.07 -8.61 -16.80
C ALA A 72 -4.70 -9.40 -17.96
N LYS A 73 -6.03 -9.47 -18.04
CA LYS A 73 -6.73 -10.23 -19.09
C LYS A 73 -6.68 -9.51 -20.44
N PRO A 74 -6.58 -10.24 -21.56
CA PRO A 74 -6.71 -9.65 -22.89
C PRO A 74 -8.04 -8.90 -23.05
N GLY A 75 -7.99 -7.68 -23.58
CA GLY A 75 -9.19 -6.86 -23.79
C GLY A 75 -9.78 -6.21 -22.53
N ALA A 76 -9.11 -6.33 -21.38
CA ALA A 76 -9.49 -5.61 -20.17
C ALA A 76 -9.55 -4.10 -20.46
N ARG A 77 -10.58 -3.43 -19.92
CA ARG A 77 -10.68 -1.97 -20.00
C ARG A 77 -9.94 -1.38 -18.80
N PRO A 78 -8.74 -0.80 -18.99
CA PRO A 78 -8.05 -0.15 -17.88
C PRO A 78 -8.89 1.04 -17.43
N TYR A 79 -9.15 1.10 -16.13
CA TYR A 79 -9.73 2.27 -15.49
C TYR A 79 -8.72 2.82 -14.50
N CYS A 80 -8.59 4.13 -14.47
CA CYS A 80 -7.72 4.84 -13.56
C CYS A 80 -8.35 4.90 -12.16
N SER A 81 -8.35 3.77 -11.44
CA SER A 81 -8.90 3.69 -10.08
C SER A 81 -7.93 4.23 -9.03
N ALA A 82 -6.63 4.07 -9.25
CA ALA A 82 -5.61 4.51 -8.31
C ALA A 82 -5.09 5.90 -8.65
N GLN A 83 -5.31 6.85 -7.73
CA GLN A 83 -4.75 8.20 -7.77
C GLN A 83 -3.84 8.37 -6.55
N PRO A 84 -2.52 8.13 -6.69
CA PRO A 84 -1.59 8.30 -5.59
C PRO A 84 -1.63 9.73 -5.03
N GLN A 85 -1.35 9.88 -3.75
CA GLN A 85 -1.32 11.21 -3.12
C GLN A 85 -0.09 12.02 -3.53
N SER A 86 0.86 11.48 -4.31
CA SER A 86 2.12 12.17 -4.65
C SER A 86 2.87 12.73 -3.43
N VAL A 87 2.76 12.04 -2.30
CA VAL A 87 3.49 12.31 -1.05
C VAL A 87 4.16 11.01 -0.67
N SER A 88 5.46 11.04 -0.42
CA SER A 88 6.18 9.85 0.04
C SER A 88 5.97 9.64 1.53
N LEU A 89 5.89 8.38 1.93
CA LEU A 89 6.12 8.02 3.32
C LEU A 89 7.58 8.34 3.67
N PRO A 90 7.87 8.89 4.87
CA PRO A 90 9.25 9.11 5.31
C PRO A 90 10.08 7.80 5.33
N PRO A 91 11.43 7.89 5.35
CA PRO A 91 12.31 6.72 5.42
C PRO A 91 11.90 5.77 6.54
N PHE A 92 11.96 4.46 6.30
CA PHE A 92 11.47 3.43 7.21
C PHE A 92 11.99 3.60 8.65
N GLU A 93 13.27 3.92 8.78
CA GLU A 93 14.00 4.10 10.04
C GLU A 93 13.47 5.29 10.88
N SER A 94 12.72 6.21 10.26
CA SER A 94 12.18 7.39 10.95
C SER A 94 10.86 7.14 11.65
N TRP A 95 10.18 6.03 11.38
CA TRP A 95 8.85 5.74 11.93
C TRP A 95 8.65 4.29 12.34
N ALA A 96 9.42 3.34 11.81
CA ALA A 96 9.23 1.93 12.10
C ALA A 96 9.51 1.62 13.59
N PRO A 97 8.71 0.74 14.21
CA PRO A 97 9.02 0.25 15.55
C PRO A 97 10.38 -0.45 15.60
N ALA A 98 11.12 -0.24 16.70
CA ALA A 98 12.40 -0.91 16.92
C ALA A 98 12.22 -2.43 16.98
N GLY A 99 13.14 -3.18 16.37
CA GLY A 99 13.08 -4.64 16.30
C GLY A 99 12.27 -5.20 15.14
N LEU A 100 11.72 -4.34 14.26
CA LEU A 100 10.99 -4.73 13.05
C LEU A 100 11.77 -4.41 11.76
N GLU A 101 13.09 -4.30 11.84
CA GLU A 101 13.96 -3.94 10.71
C GLU A 101 13.92 -4.98 9.58
N HIS A 102 13.54 -6.24 9.87
CA HIS A 102 13.34 -7.28 8.84
C HIS A 102 12.18 -6.99 7.89
N HIS A 103 11.28 -6.06 8.25
CA HIS A 103 10.20 -5.59 7.38
C HIS A 103 10.59 -4.37 6.53
N ALA A 104 11.84 -3.90 6.61
CA ALA A 104 12.30 -2.75 5.84
C ALA A 104 12.11 -2.97 4.31
N PRO A 105 11.81 -1.90 3.55
CA PRO A 105 11.71 -2.00 2.10
C PRO A 105 12.97 -2.60 1.47
N LYS A 106 12.80 -3.68 0.70
CA LYS A 106 13.93 -4.38 0.06
C LYS A 106 14.50 -3.67 -1.16
N LEU A 107 13.72 -2.78 -1.78
CA LEU A 107 14.09 -2.07 -3.00
C LEU A 107 14.71 -0.71 -2.63
N PRO A 108 15.87 -0.34 -3.21
CA PRO A 108 16.57 0.88 -2.85
C PRO A 108 15.86 2.14 -3.37
N GLU A 109 16.17 3.30 -2.78
CA GLU A 109 15.69 4.61 -3.24
C GLU A 109 15.93 4.86 -4.74
N ALA A 110 17.04 4.36 -5.29
CA ALA A 110 17.33 4.46 -6.72
C ALA A 110 16.28 3.75 -7.60
N PHE A 111 15.71 2.64 -7.13
CA PHE A 111 14.61 1.96 -7.81
C PHE A 111 13.35 2.83 -7.79
N TRP A 112 12.99 3.34 -6.60
CA TRP A 112 11.79 4.16 -6.43
C TRP A 112 11.87 5.49 -7.16
N LYS A 113 13.05 6.09 -7.30
CA LYS A 113 13.23 7.30 -8.12
C LYS A 113 12.77 7.12 -9.57
N THR A 114 12.87 5.90 -10.11
CA THR A 114 12.45 5.57 -11.49
C THR A 114 11.04 4.99 -11.55
N HIS A 115 10.65 4.20 -10.54
CA HIS A 115 9.45 3.36 -10.61
C HIS A 115 8.33 3.75 -9.64
N ALA A 116 8.54 4.77 -8.78
CA ALA A 116 7.56 5.20 -7.78
C ALA A 116 6.21 5.61 -8.42
N PRO A 117 5.13 5.49 -7.64
CA PRO A 117 3.84 6.03 -8.02
C PRO A 117 3.96 7.52 -8.41
N GLY A 118 3.45 7.85 -9.60
CA GLY A 118 3.49 9.21 -10.12
C GLY A 118 2.11 9.87 -10.08
N ALA A 119 2.06 11.18 -10.32
CA ALA A 119 0.80 11.86 -10.54
C ALA A 119 0.05 11.25 -11.75
N GLY A 120 -1.27 11.11 -11.59
CA GLY A 120 -2.15 10.46 -12.57
C GLY A 120 -2.27 8.94 -12.36
N CYS A 121 -2.61 8.23 -13.42
CA CYS A 121 -2.94 6.80 -13.40
C CYS A 121 -1.70 5.89 -13.39
N ARG A 122 -0.68 6.25 -12.61
CA ARG A 122 0.62 5.56 -12.56
C ARG A 122 0.89 5.06 -11.15
N VAL A 123 0.55 3.79 -10.90
CA VAL A 123 0.71 3.15 -9.59
C VAL A 123 2.15 2.69 -9.40
N VAL A 124 2.70 1.91 -10.33
CA VAL A 124 4.11 1.55 -10.37
C VAL A 124 4.49 1.43 -11.84
N ALA A 125 5.60 2.04 -12.26
CA ALA A 125 6.10 1.98 -13.63
C ALA A 125 7.21 0.93 -13.75
N ALA A 126 7.00 -0.27 -13.21
CA ALA A 126 8.00 -1.35 -13.20
C ALA A 126 7.86 -2.26 -14.44
N PRO A 127 8.97 -2.88 -14.90
CA PRO A 127 8.89 -3.97 -15.87
C PRO A 127 8.09 -5.15 -15.30
N ASN A 128 7.47 -5.94 -16.17
CA ASN A 128 6.79 -7.18 -15.77
C ASN A 128 7.77 -8.33 -15.45
N GLU A 129 9.07 -8.09 -15.61
CA GLU A 129 10.12 -9.06 -15.29
C GLU A 129 10.46 -9.05 -13.79
N PRO A 130 10.88 -10.18 -13.21
CA PRO A 130 11.38 -10.22 -11.84
C PRO A 130 12.49 -9.19 -11.61
N ILE A 131 12.41 -8.47 -10.49
CA ILE A 131 13.48 -7.57 -10.08
C ILE A 131 14.54 -8.42 -9.36
N GLU A 132 15.70 -8.57 -10.00
CA GLU A 132 16.86 -9.21 -9.39
C GLU A 132 17.40 -8.32 -8.27
N PHE A 133 17.33 -8.79 -7.02
CA PHE A 133 17.96 -8.13 -5.90
C PHE A 133 19.48 -8.35 -6.00
N ILE A 134 20.21 -7.33 -6.42
CA ILE A 134 21.68 -7.37 -6.32
C ILE A 134 22.03 -7.41 -4.83
N ASP A 135 22.69 -8.49 -4.43
CA ASP A 135 23.19 -8.68 -3.08
C ASP A 135 24.28 -7.64 -2.78
N LEU A 136 23.90 -6.56 -2.09
CA LEU A 136 24.81 -5.49 -1.70
C LEU A 136 25.83 -5.94 -0.63
N SER A 137 25.71 -7.14 -0.07
CA SER A 137 26.73 -7.72 0.82
C SER A 137 27.92 -8.34 0.07
N LYS A 138 27.85 -8.38 -1.27
CA LYS A 138 28.90 -8.90 -2.17
C LYS A 138 29.67 -7.81 -2.93
N MET A 139 29.47 -6.54 -2.58
CA MET A 139 30.27 -5.39 -3.03
C MET A 139 31.11 -4.85 -1.87
#